data_AF-A0A537JQ81-F1
#
_entry.id   AF-A0A537JQ81-F1
#
_cell.length_a   1.000
_cell.length_b   1.000
_cell.length_c   1.000
_cell.angle_alpha   90.00
_cell.angle_beta   90.00
_cell.angle_gamma   90.00
#
_symmetry.space_group_name_H-M   'P 1'
#
loop_
_entity.id
_entity.type
_entity.pdbx_description
1 polymer ?
#
loop_
_entity_poly.entity_id
_entity_poly.type
_entity_poly.pdbx_seq_one_letter_code
_entity_poly.pdbx_strand_id
1 'polypeptide(L)' 'PFNIRITTIARGIAFGGELEYADEMTLARSLQNRLPVENYVANR' A
#
# COMPACT_ATOMS: atom_id res chain seq x y z
N PRO A 1 -13.85 23.77 15.93
CA PRO A 1 -13.32 23.04 14.75
C PRO A 1 -13.45 21.52 14.95
N PHE A 2 -14.05 20.80 14.00
CA PHE A 2 -14.25 19.35 14.12
C PHE A 2 -12.94 18.58 13.88
N ASN A 3 -12.67 17.57 14.70
CA ASN A 3 -11.49 16.71 14.58
C ASN A 3 -11.72 15.60 13.55
N ILE A 4 -11.78 15.97 12.27
CA ILE A 4 -12.01 15.02 11.17
C ILE A 4 -10.65 14.57 10.62
N ARG A 5 -10.44 13.26 10.57
CA ARG A 5 -9.22 12.66 10.00
C ARG A 5 -9.37 12.54 8.49
N ILE A 6 -8.52 13.24 7.74
CA ILE A 6 -8.43 13.12 6.29
C ILE A 6 -7.33 12.11 5.96
N THR A 7 -7.61 11.20 5.04
CA THR A 7 -6.66 10.19 4.53
C THR A 7 -6.76 10.12 3.01
N THR A 8 -5.82 9.42 2.38
CA THR A 8 -5.78 9.20 0.93
C THR A 8 -5.80 7.71 0.63
N ILE A 9 -6.22 7.34 -0.58
CA ILE A 9 -6.15 5.95 -1.03
C ILE A 9 -4.70 5.48 -1.13
N ALA A 10 -4.46 4.22 -0.79
CA ALA A 10 -3.17 3.59 -1.02
C ALA A 10 -2.88 3.54 -2.53
N ARG A 11 -1.64 3.84 -2.92
CA ARG A 11 -1.15 3.75 -4.30
C ARG A 11 0.03 2.79 -4.34
N GLY A 12 -0.05 1.78 -5.18
CA GLY A 12 0.97 0.74 -5.30
C GLY A 12 0.54 -0.35 -6.28
N ILE A 13 1.30 -1.45 -6.28
CA ILE A 13 1.02 -2.61 -7.13
C ILE A 13 -0.30 -3.28 -6.71
N ALA A 14 -1.08 -3.71 -7.70
CA ALA A 14 -2.34 -4.40 -7.50
C ALA A 14 -2.14 -5.83 -6.97
N PHE A 15 -3.12 -6.34 -6.22
CA PHE A 15 -3.13 -7.73 -5.80
C PHE A 15 -3.37 -8.65 -7.00
N GLY A 16 -2.63 -9.77 -7.08
CA GLY A 16 -2.73 -10.72 -8.18
C GLY A 16 -2.06 -10.29 -9.49
N GLY A 17 -1.34 -9.17 -9.50
CA GLY A 17 -0.46 -8.79 -10.59
C GLY A 17 0.97 -9.32 -10.39
N GLU A 18 1.72 -9.42 -11.49
CA GLU A 18 3.11 -9.88 -11.47
C GLU A 18 4.07 -8.69 -11.42
N LEU A 19 5.16 -8.82 -10.65
CA LEU A 19 6.12 -7.74 -10.43
C LEU A 19 6.92 -7.40 -11.69
N GLU A 20 7.11 -8.37 -12.58
CA GLU A 20 7.90 -8.19 -13.80
C GLU A 20 7.26 -7.27 -14.84
N TYR A 21 5.93 -7.13 -14.79
CA TYR A 21 5.18 -6.22 -15.67
C TYR A 21 4.78 -4.92 -14.97
N ALA A 22 5.15 -4.76 -13.70
CA ALA A 22 4.85 -3.54 -12.96
C ALA A 22 5.81 -2.42 -13.37
N ASP A 23 5.28 -1.21 -13.50
CA ASP A 23 6.08 -0.01 -13.66
C ASP A 23 7.03 0.19 -12.47
N GLU A 24 8.29 0.54 -12.76
CA GLU A 24 9.35 0.66 -11.75
C GLU A 24 9.04 1.73 -10.70
N MET A 25 8.43 2.85 -11.10
CA MET A 25 8.05 3.90 -10.16
C MET A 25 6.95 3.41 -9.21
N THR A 26 6.01 2.61 -9.72
CA THR A 26 4.95 1.97 -8.91
C THR A 26 5.54 0.95 -7.93
N LEU A 27 6.52 0.15 -8.37
CA LEU A 27 7.26 -0.79 -7.52
C LEU A 27 8.00 -0.06 -6.38
N ALA A 28 8.75 0.99 -6.71
CA ALA A 28 9.51 1.78 -5.74
C ALA A 28 8.59 2.42 -4.69
N ARG A 29 7.46 3.00 -5.12
CA ARG A 29 6.45 3.59 -4.21
C ARG A 29 5.83 2.56 -3.27
N SER A 30 5.58 1.35 -3.78
CA SER A 30 5.01 0.23 -3.01
C SER A 30 5.98 -0.26 -1.94
N LEU A 31 7.29 -0.32 -2.25
CA LEU A 31 8.34 -0.72 -1.31
C LEU A 31 8.62 0.33 -0.23
N GLN A 32 8.64 1.61 -0.60
CA GLN A 32 8.86 2.72 0.33
C GLN A 32 7.73 2.84 1.36
N ASN A 33 6.49 2.65 0.94
CA ASN A 33 5.30 2.79 1.80
C ASN A 33 4.73 1.42 2.21
N ARG A 34 5.55 0.36 2.22
CA ARG A 34 5.08 -0.97 2.61
C ARG A 34 4.61 -0.97 4.06
N LEU A 35 3.52 -1.69 4.32
CA LEU A 35 3.00 -1.86 5.67
C LEU A 35 3.51 -3.19 6.27
N PRO A 36 3.84 -3.22 7.57
CA PRO A 36 4.19 -4.45 8.28
C PRO A 36 3.14 -5.55 8.10
N VAL A 37 3.58 -6.79 7.93
CA VAL A 37 2.69 -7.94 7.68
C VAL A 37 1.77 -8.18 8.87
N GLU A 38 2.25 -7.91 10.08
CA GLU A 38 1.53 -8.07 11.34
C GLU A 38 0.22 -7.27 11.32
N ASN A 39 0.20 -6.10 10.68
CA ASN A 39 -0.99 -5.26 10.56
C ASN A 39 -2.11 -5.90 9.73
N TYR A 40 -1.78 -6.84 8.85
CA TYR A 40 -2.76 -7.57 8.03
C TYR A 40 -3.15 -8.91 8.66
N VAL A 41 -2.25 -9.54 9.41
CA VAL A 41 -2.46 -10.88 9.99
C VAL A 41 -3.10 -10.82 11.37
N ALA A 42 -2.95 -9.72 12.11
CA ALA A 42 -3.49 -9.56 13.47
C ALA A 42 -5.03 -9.50 13.57
N ASN A 43 -5.75 -9.60 12.44
CA ASN A 43 -7.22 -9.61 12.39
C ASN A 43 -7.80 -11.05 12.22
N ARG A 44 -7.11 -12.05 12.78
CA ARG A 44 -7.59 -13.43 12.92
C ARG A 44 -7.87 -13.74 14.39
#